data_AF-A0A7C7NN83-F1
#
_entry.id   AF-A0A7C7NN83-F1
#
_cell.length_a   1.000
_cell.length_b   1.000
_cell.length_c   1.000
_cell.angle_alpha   90.00
_cell.angle_beta   90.00
_cell.angle_gamma   90.00
#
_symmetry.space_group_name_H-M   'P 1'
#
loop_
_entity.id
_entity.type
_entity.pdbx_description
1 polymer ?
#
loop_
_entity_poly.entity_id
_entity_poly.type
_entity_poly.pdbx_seq_one_letter_code
_entity_poly.pdbx_strand_id
1 'polypeptide(L)'
;KDTISVAPGGKVVFEGEEPLPGGIYLVVLPPKNNYFEMIISDDQHFSMNTTIQNLVADMTVEGSDENQVFYEYLVKLGDIKTQSDDIDEEVKSIKGDKKKSELDKKNQQKIDGLNAQKKTLQEDVNDYRMNIMEQYPSFFYTAVLKAMKDPDIPEAPTDEKGNPLDSLFDFKYYKQHFFDGVDFSDERLLRTPLIHNKLNQYLKQLVAPIPDSINTACDYMLKETRADNEVFKYTLIHLLNKYANSKIMGMDAVYVYLVDNYYAKGDAPWVDSVAVYKMEARAKALRPTLVGKKTAKISC
;
A
#
# COMPACT_ATOMS: atom_id res chain seq x y z
N LYS A 1 -13.23 16.32 16.88
CA LYS A 1 -13.30 15.51 18.13
C LYS A 1 -13.46 14.07 17.70
N ASP A 2 -12.50 13.20 18.05
CA ASP A 2 -12.36 11.89 17.40
C ASP A 2 -13.11 10.77 18.13
N THR A 3 -13.93 11.14 19.12
CA THR A 3 -14.75 10.20 19.88
C THR A 3 -16.06 10.89 20.22
N ILE A 4 -17.17 10.20 19.97
CA ILE A 4 -18.53 10.67 20.25
C ILE A 4 -19.33 9.56 20.90
N SER A 5 -20.17 9.93 21.85
CA SER A 5 -21.12 8.99 22.46
C SER A 5 -22.32 8.80 21.55
N VAL A 6 -22.74 7.55 21.38
CA VAL A 6 -23.92 7.21 20.58
C VAL A 6 -25.17 7.72 21.28
N ALA A 7 -25.99 8.50 20.58
CA ALA A 7 -27.26 8.99 21.10
C ALA A 7 -28.30 7.85 21.19
N PRO A 8 -29.35 7.97 22.02
CA PRO A 8 -30.45 7.01 22.03
C PRO A 8 -31.01 6.78 20.61
N GLY A 9 -31.14 5.51 20.21
CA GLY A 9 -31.56 5.13 18.85
C GLY A 9 -30.42 4.85 17.86
N GLY A 10 -29.16 4.82 18.31
CA GLY A 10 -28.03 4.43 17.46
C GLY A 10 -27.53 5.54 16.53
N LYS A 11 -28.07 6.76 16.67
CA LYS A 11 -27.69 7.90 15.84
C LYS A 11 -26.41 8.56 16.34
N VAL A 12 -25.53 8.88 15.40
CA VAL A 12 -24.30 9.64 15.63
C VAL A 12 -24.25 10.76 14.59
N VAL A 13 -23.84 11.95 15.01
CA VAL A 13 -23.72 13.13 14.14
C VAL A 13 -22.32 13.70 14.32
N PHE A 14 -21.58 13.81 13.22
CA PHE A 14 -20.27 14.45 13.16
C PHE A 14 -20.43 15.80 12.48
N GLU A 15 -20.15 16.88 13.20
CA GLU A 15 -20.22 18.26 12.71
C GLU A 15 -18.96 19.02 13.14
N GLY A 16 -18.49 19.92 12.28
CA GLY A 16 -17.33 20.77 12.48
C GLY A 16 -17.38 22.00 11.57
N GLU A 17 -16.64 23.05 11.93
CA GLU A 17 -16.57 24.29 11.13
C GLU A 17 -15.65 24.15 9.91
N GLU A 18 -14.61 23.34 10.02
CA GLU A 18 -13.64 23.08 8.96
C GLU A 18 -13.94 21.74 8.26
N PRO A 19 -13.77 21.65 6.93
CA PRO A 19 -13.94 20.40 6.20
C PRO A 19 -12.92 19.36 6.69
N LEU A 20 -13.37 18.10 6.76
CA LEU A 20 -12.47 17.00 7.08
C LEU A 20 -11.51 16.78 5.91
N PRO A 21 -10.20 16.61 6.18
CA PRO A 21 -9.25 16.27 5.13
C PRO A 21 -9.64 14.98 4.42
N GLY A 22 -9.35 14.88 3.13
CA GLY A 22 -9.70 13.68 2.36
C GLY A 22 -8.87 12.46 2.74
N GLY A 23 -9.49 11.28 2.72
CA GLY A 23 -8.87 10.01 3.08
C GLY A 23 -9.88 8.89 3.35
N ILE A 24 -9.37 7.72 3.75
CA ILE A 24 -10.21 6.61 4.23
C ILE A 24 -10.16 6.59 5.75
N TYR A 25 -11.32 6.81 6.37
CA TYR A 25 -11.50 6.89 7.81
C TYR A 25 -12.11 5.60 8.35
N LEU A 26 -11.74 5.25 9.58
CA LEU A 26 -12.23 4.07 10.26
C LEU A 26 -13.22 4.47 11.37
N VAL A 27 -14.44 3.96 11.30
CA VAL A 27 -15.41 4.08 12.40
C VAL A 27 -15.37 2.79 13.22
N VAL A 28 -14.81 2.89 14.43
CA VAL A 28 -14.66 1.76 15.34
C VAL A 28 -15.81 1.73 16.34
N LEU A 29 -16.42 0.55 16.51
CA LEU A 29 -17.56 0.28 17.38
C LEU A 29 -17.11 -0.59 18.59
N PRO A 30 -16.89 0.01 19.77
CA PRO A 30 -16.67 -0.73 21.02
C PRO A 30 -17.93 -1.53 21.42
N PRO A 31 -17.81 -2.62 22.21
CA PRO A 31 -16.59 -3.15 22.81
C PRO A 31 -15.87 -4.21 21.96
N LYS A 32 -16.50 -4.74 20.91
CA LYS A 32 -15.92 -5.81 20.07
C LYS A 32 -14.88 -5.29 19.06
N ASN A 33 -14.72 -3.97 18.94
CA ASN A 33 -13.87 -3.30 17.96
C ASN A 33 -14.20 -3.71 16.51
N ASN A 34 -15.47 -3.99 16.25
CA ASN A 34 -15.97 -4.05 14.87
C ASN A 34 -15.80 -2.67 14.25
N TYR A 35 -15.60 -2.60 12.95
CA TYR A 35 -15.40 -1.33 12.27
C TYR A 35 -15.98 -1.35 10.87
N PHE A 36 -16.21 -0.16 10.34
CA PHE A 36 -16.47 0.07 8.93
C PHE A 36 -15.64 1.25 8.44
N GLU A 37 -15.43 1.32 7.13
CA GLU A 37 -14.61 2.36 6.49
C GLU A 37 -15.51 3.40 5.83
N MET A 38 -15.05 4.65 5.83
CA MET A 38 -15.76 5.78 5.27
C MET A 38 -14.77 6.60 4.45
N ILE A 39 -15.12 6.90 3.22
CA ILE A 39 -14.32 7.76 2.36
C ILE A 39 -14.75 9.20 2.61
N ILE A 40 -13.78 10.06 2.89
CA ILE A 40 -13.94 11.50 2.92
C ILE A 40 -13.18 12.07 1.74
N SER A 41 -13.86 12.85 0.90
CA SER A 41 -13.27 13.48 -0.27
C SER A 41 -13.93 14.87 -0.46
N ASP A 42 -14.49 15.14 -1.62
CA ASP A 42 -15.24 16.38 -1.90
C ASP A 42 -16.62 16.34 -1.22
N ASP A 43 -17.16 15.14 -1.00
CA ASP A 43 -18.42 14.93 -0.26
C ASP A 43 -18.21 15.09 1.25
N GLN A 44 -18.60 16.25 1.78
CA GLN A 44 -18.50 16.56 3.21
C GLN A 44 -19.83 16.37 3.96
N HIS A 45 -20.94 16.16 3.24
CA HIS A 45 -22.29 16.10 3.81
C HIS A 45 -23.03 14.87 3.32
N PHE A 46 -23.00 13.80 4.11
CA PHE A 46 -23.67 12.54 3.79
C PHE A 46 -24.10 11.82 5.06
N SER A 47 -24.92 10.79 4.89
CA SER A 47 -25.31 9.89 5.97
C SER A 47 -25.07 8.44 5.59
N MET A 48 -24.73 7.62 6.59
CA MET A 48 -24.51 6.19 6.45
C MET A 48 -25.31 5.46 7.51
N ASN A 49 -26.01 4.40 7.11
CA ASN A 49 -26.83 3.59 8.01
C ASN A 49 -26.59 2.10 7.74
N THR A 50 -26.37 1.33 8.80
CA THR A 50 -26.03 -0.09 8.72
C THR A 50 -26.40 -0.82 10.02
N THR A 51 -26.25 -2.15 10.04
CA THR A 51 -26.49 -2.99 11.22
C THR A 51 -25.17 -3.52 11.81
N ILE A 52 -25.17 -3.80 13.12
CA ILE A 52 -23.99 -4.38 13.81
C ILE A 52 -23.70 -5.81 13.31
N GLN A 53 -24.71 -6.50 12.77
CA GLN A 53 -24.60 -7.86 12.26
C GLN A 53 -23.83 -7.89 10.93
N ASN A 54 -24.16 -7.00 9.99
CA ASN A 54 -23.55 -6.95 8.66
C ASN A 54 -23.22 -5.51 8.27
N LEU A 55 -22.10 -5.00 8.77
CA LEU A 55 -21.69 -3.61 8.57
C LEU A 55 -21.54 -3.21 7.09
N VAL A 56 -21.19 -4.14 6.21
CA VAL A 56 -21.01 -3.91 4.78
C VAL A 56 -22.30 -4.17 4.00
N ALA A 57 -22.90 -5.37 4.15
CA ALA A 57 -24.04 -5.78 3.34
C ALA A 57 -25.32 -4.97 3.61
N ASP A 58 -25.50 -4.50 4.86
CA ASP A 58 -26.66 -3.69 5.23
C ASP A 58 -26.37 -2.18 5.11
N MET A 59 -25.21 -1.78 4.57
CA MET A 59 -24.85 -0.36 4.45
C MET A 59 -25.71 0.33 3.41
N THR A 60 -26.29 1.45 3.81
CA THR A 60 -26.98 2.41 2.95
C THR A 60 -26.33 3.76 3.11
N VAL A 61 -26.08 4.44 1.99
CA VAL A 61 -25.39 5.73 1.94
C VAL A 61 -26.28 6.72 1.22
N GLU A 62 -26.41 7.93 1.78
CA GLU A 62 -27.13 9.05 1.16
C GLU A 62 -26.24 10.28 1.13
N GLY A 63 -26.12 10.93 -0.03
CA GLY A 63 -25.36 12.17 -0.19
C GLY A 63 -23.86 11.98 -0.44
N SER A 64 -23.39 10.77 -0.71
CA SER A 64 -22.03 10.52 -1.23
C SER A 64 -22.03 9.38 -2.24
N ASP A 65 -21.90 9.73 -3.51
CA ASP A 65 -21.84 8.75 -4.62
C ASP A 65 -20.58 7.88 -4.50
N GLU A 66 -19.49 8.47 -4.02
CA GLU A 66 -18.22 7.75 -3.82
C GLU A 66 -18.33 6.67 -2.76
N ASN A 67 -18.94 6.97 -1.61
CA ASN A 67 -19.18 5.96 -0.58
C ASN A 67 -20.19 4.91 -1.04
N GLN A 68 -21.21 5.30 -1.84
CA GLN A 68 -22.14 4.33 -2.40
C GLN A 68 -21.43 3.31 -3.29
N VAL A 69 -20.66 3.78 -4.28
CA VAL A 69 -19.88 2.91 -5.19
C VAL A 69 -18.88 2.06 -4.41
N PHE A 70 -18.24 2.63 -3.37
CA PHE A 70 -17.33 1.90 -2.51
C PHE A 70 -18.01 0.73 -1.80
N TYR A 71 -19.19 0.92 -1.21
CA TYR A 71 -19.91 -0.17 -0.53
C TYR A 71 -20.50 -1.19 -1.50
N GLU A 72 -20.98 -0.78 -2.68
CA GLU A 72 -21.38 -1.70 -3.74
C GLU A 72 -20.22 -2.63 -4.14
N TYR A 73 -19.02 -2.07 -4.25
CA TYR A 73 -17.80 -2.86 -4.48
C TYR A 73 -17.47 -3.80 -3.32
N LEU A 74 -17.55 -3.34 -2.07
CA LEU A 74 -17.27 -4.19 -0.90
C LEU A 74 -18.26 -5.37 -0.79
N VAL A 75 -19.54 -5.15 -1.11
CA VAL A 75 -20.55 -6.22 -1.18
C VAL A 75 -20.17 -7.24 -2.25
N LYS A 76 -19.84 -6.77 -3.47
CA LYS A 76 -19.42 -7.64 -4.57
C LYS A 76 -18.17 -8.47 -4.21
N LEU A 77 -17.19 -7.87 -3.52
CA LEU A 77 -16.02 -8.59 -3.01
C LEU A 77 -16.40 -9.65 -1.97
N GLY A 78 -17.36 -9.35 -1.09
CA GLY A 78 -17.90 -10.30 -0.11
C GLY A 78 -18.49 -11.53 -0.80
N ASP A 79 -19.34 -11.32 -1.81
CA ASP A 79 -19.97 -12.40 -2.57
C ASP A 79 -18.94 -13.27 -3.30
N ILE A 80 -17.97 -12.65 -3.96
CA ILE A 80 -16.90 -13.36 -4.67
C ILE A 80 -16.01 -14.14 -3.71
N LYS A 81 -15.75 -13.59 -2.52
CA LYS A 81 -14.99 -14.27 -1.48
C LYS A 81 -15.73 -15.51 -0.99
N THR A 82 -17.03 -15.41 -0.69
CA THR A 82 -17.84 -16.57 -0.29
C THR A 82 -17.81 -17.66 -1.36
N GLN A 83 -18.02 -17.32 -2.62
CA GLN A 83 -17.95 -18.29 -3.73
C GLN A 83 -16.55 -18.92 -3.86
N SER A 84 -15.49 -18.14 -3.66
CA SER A 84 -14.11 -18.63 -3.69
C SER A 84 -13.80 -19.56 -2.53
N ASP A 85 -14.32 -19.27 -1.34
CA ASP A 85 -14.16 -20.09 -0.13
C ASP A 85 -14.91 -21.42 -0.30
N ASP A 86 -16.13 -21.41 -0.83
CA ASP A 86 -16.91 -22.62 -1.15
C ASP A 86 -16.16 -23.52 -2.16
N ILE A 87 -15.58 -22.91 -3.21
CA ILE A 87 -14.73 -23.61 -4.18
C ILE A 87 -13.52 -24.24 -3.48
N ASP A 88 -12.84 -23.48 -2.62
CA ASP A 88 -11.66 -23.97 -1.90
C ASP A 88 -12.00 -25.13 -0.95
N GLU A 89 -13.16 -25.10 -0.31
CA GLU A 89 -13.69 -26.20 0.50
C GLU A 89 -14.01 -27.43 -0.34
N GLU A 90 -14.65 -27.26 -1.50
CA GLU A 90 -14.95 -28.36 -2.42
C GLU A 90 -13.66 -28.99 -2.96
N VAL A 91 -12.68 -28.18 -3.35
CA VAL A 91 -11.35 -28.66 -3.79
C VAL A 91 -10.66 -29.44 -2.68
N LYS A 92 -10.68 -28.95 -1.43
CA LYS A 92 -10.12 -29.67 -0.26
C LYS A 92 -10.84 -31.00 -0.03
N SER A 93 -12.17 -31.03 -0.14
CA SER A 93 -12.98 -32.24 0.03
C SER A 93 -12.67 -33.31 -1.03
N ILE A 94 -12.52 -32.89 -2.29
CA ILE A 94 -12.18 -33.81 -3.40
C ILE A 94 -10.73 -34.32 -3.28
N LYS A 95 -9.80 -33.44 -2.92
CA LYS A 95 -8.37 -33.76 -2.84
C LYS A 95 -8.03 -34.60 -1.61
N GLY A 96 -8.61 -34.28 -0.46
CA GLY A 96 -8.17 -34.81 0.83
C GLY A 96 -6.65 -34.64 1.02
N ASP A 97 -6.00 -35.68 1.52
CA ASP A 97 -4.52 -35.72 1.69
C ASP A 97 -3.75 -36.16 0.45
N LYS A 98 -4.46 -36.43 -0.66
CA LYS A 98 -3.85 -37.01 -1.86
C LYS A 98 -3.01 -35.99 -2.62
N LYS A 99 -1.88 -36.44 -3.15
CA LYS A 99 -1.11 -35.66 -4.13
C LYS A 99 -1.82 -35.64 -5.48
N LYS A 100 -1.53 -34.63 -6.30
CA LYS A 100 -2.10 -34.49 -7.65
C LYS A 100 -1.92 -35.75 -8.51
N SER A 101 -0.77 -36.43 -8.38
CA SER A 101 -0.45 -37.69 -9.07
C SER A 101 -1.27 -38.90 -8.61
N GLU A 102 -1.93 -38.81 -7.46
CA GLU A 102 -2.72 -39.88 -6.83
C GLU A 102 -4.23 -39.67 -7.06
N LEU A 103 -4.62 -38.60 -7.77
CA LEU A 103 -5.99 -38.30 -8.12
C LEU A 103 -6.38 -39.00 -9.42
N ASP A 104 -7.54 -39.65 -9.40
CA ASP A 104 -8.13 -40.18 -10.64
C ASP A 104 -8.46 -39.05 -11.61
N LYS A 105 -8.40 -39.35 -12.92
CA LYS A 105 -8.64 -38.36 -13.99
C LYS A 105 -9.93 -37.55 -13.79
N LYS A 106 -11.00 -38.17 -13.28
CA LYS A 106 -12.28 -37.52 -13.00
C LYS A 106 -12.17 -36.45 -11.90
N ASN A 107 -11.48 -36.76 -10.80
CA ASN A 107 -11.27 -35.81 -9.71
C ASN A 107 -10.34 -34.68 -10.11
N GLN A 108 -9.31 -35.01 -10.91
CA GLN A 108 -8.41 -34.02 -11.47
C GLN A 108 -9.16 -33.02 -12.37
N GLN A 109 -9.99 -33.51 -13.31
CA GLN A 109 -10.81 -32.66 -14.17
C GLN A 109 -11.78 -31.78 -13.38
N LYS A 110 -12.38 -32.30 -12.31
CA LYS A 110 -13.29 -31.53 -11.45
C LYS A 110 -12.56 -30.39 -10.75
N ILE A 111 -11.37 -30.65 -10.18
CA ILE A 111 -10.53 -29.62 -9.54
C ILE A 111 -10.09 -28.57 -10.57
N ASP A 112 -9.70 -28.98 -11.78
CA ASP A 112 -9.30 -28.04 -12.83
C ASP A 112 -10.47 -27.14 -13.26
N GLY A 113 -11.69 -27.67 -13.33
CA GLY A 113 -12.91 -26.88 -13.58
C GLY A 113 -13.21 -25.88 -12.46
N LEU A 114 -13.09 -26.30 -11.19
CA LEU A 114 -13.26 -25.42 -10.03
C LEU A 114 -12.22 -24.30 -9.99
N ASN A 115 -10.96 -24.61 -10.31
CA ASN A 115 -9.92 -23.59 -10.41
C ASN A 115 -10.17 -22.61 -11.57
N ALA A 116 -10.73 -23.07 -12.70
CA ALA A 116 -11.13 -22.19 -13.80
C ALA A 116 -12.29 -21.26 -13.41
N GLN A 117 -13.26 -21.75 -12.65
CA GLN A 117 -14.33 -20.92 -12.08
C GLN A 117 -13.75 -19.85 -11.15
N LYS A 118 -12.84 -20.25 -10.25
CA LYS A 118 -12.15 -19.30 -9.36
C LYS A 118 -11.37 -18.22 -10.13
N LYS A 119 -10.71 -18.59 -11.24
CA LYS A 119 -10.04 -17.63 -12.12
C LYS A 119 -11.03 -16.64 -12.73
N THR A 120 -12.19 -17.11 -13.16
CA THR A 120 -13.27 -16.25 -13.71
C THR A 120 -13.76 -15.26 -12.65
N LEU A 121 -13.95 -15.71 -11.41
CA LEU A 121 -14.30 -14.82 -10.30
C LEU A 121 -13.25 -13.73 -10.03
N GLN A 122 -11.96 -14.04 -10.23
CA GLN A 122 -10.88 -13.04 -10.10
C GLN A 122 -10.89 -12.03 -11.25
N GLU A 123 -11.18 -12.49 -12.46
CA GLU A 123 -11.38 -11.63 -13.64
C GLU A 123 -12.54 -10.67 -13.41
N ASP A 124 -13.68 -11.15 -12.90
CA ASP A 124 -14.84 -10.31 -12.55
C ASP A 124 -14.50 -9.19 -11.56
N VAL A 125 -13.63 -9.44 -10.57
CA VAL A 125 -13.16 -8.39 -9.63
C VAL A 125 -12.36 -7.32 -10.38
N ASN A 126 -11.47 -7.75 -11.27
CA ASN A 126 -10.63 -6.83 -12.02
C ASN A 126 -11.46 -5.99 -12.99
N ASP A 127 -12.40 -6.60 -13.70
CA ASP A 127 -13.32 -5.91 -14.59
C ASP A 127 -14.17 -4.88 -13.84
N TYR A 128 -14.66 -5.24 -12.65
CA TYR A 128 -15.39 -4.30 -11.81
C TYR A 128 -14.54 -3.11 -11.37
N ARG A 129 -13.27 -3.34 -11.00
CA ARG A 129 -12.33 -2.25 -10.67
C ARG A 129 -12.07 -1.35 -11.87
N MET A 130 -11.84 -1.91 -13.06
CA MET A 130 -11.65 -1.13 -14.28
C MET A 130 -12.89 -0.29 -14.60
N ASN A 131 -14.07 -0.88 -14.45
CA ASN A 131 -15.33 -0.16 -14.67
C ASN A 131 -15.48 1.03 -13.70
N ILE A 132 -15.16 0.87 -12.41
CA ILE A 132 -15.13 2.01 -11.46
C ILE A 132 -14.15 3.09 -11.93
N MET A 133 -12.93 2.69 -12.34
CA MET A 133 -11.91 3.64 -12.78
C MET A 133 -12.32 4.42 -14.03
N GLU A 134 -13.08 3.79 -14.93
CA GLU A 134 -13.58 4.39 -16.17
C GLU A 134 -14.81 5.28 -15.94
N GLN A 135 -15.76 4.82 -15.12
CA GLN A 135 -17.01 5.55 -14.86
C GLN A 135 -16.80 6.72 -13.90
N TYR A 136 -15.92 6.59 -12.91
CA TYR A 136 -15.72 7.56 -11.85
C TYR A 136 -14.25 8.02 -11.74
N PRO A 137 -13.67 8.62 -12.79
CA PRO A 137 -12.26 8.95 -12.83
C PRO A 137 -11.84 10.02 -11.80
N SER A 138 -12.79 10.83 -11.32
CA SER A 138 -12.58 11.91 -10.34
C SER A 138 -12.64 11.45 -8.88
N PHE A 139 -13.16 10.26 -8.60
CA PHE A 139 -13.26 9.77 -7.23
C PHE A 139 -11.88 9.53 -6.63
N PHE A 140 -11.73 9.87 -5.36
CA PHE A 140 -10.51 9.55 -4.62
C PHE A 140 -10.28 8.02 -4.57
N TYR A 141 -11.35 7.24 -4.47
CA TYR A 141 -11.32 5.78 -4.52
C TYR A 141 -10.74 5.25 -5.82
N THR A 142 -10.95 5.94 -6.94
CA THR A 142 -10.30 5.59 -8.20
C THR A 142 -8.78 5.78 -8.13
N ALA A 143 -8.29 6.83 -7.47
CA ALA A 143 -6.86 7.01 -7.22
C ALA A 143 -6.29 5.90 -6.31
N VAL A 144 -7.04 5.50 -5.29
CA VAL A 144 -6.72 4.36 -4.41
C VAL A 144 -6.61 3.06 -5.21
N LEU A 145 -7.58 2.76 -6.08
CA LEU A 145 -7.58 1.56 -6.92
C LEU A 145 -6.42 1.57 -7.92
N LYS A 146 -6.10 2.72 -8.53
CA LYS A 146 -4.95 2.87 -9.45
C LYS A 146 -3.63 2.60 -8.73
N ALA A 147 -3.48 3.15 -7.52
CA ALA A 147 -2.30 2.92 -6.69
C ALA A 147 -2.15 1.45 -6.27
N MET A 148 -3.26 0.70 -6.14
CA MET A 148 -3.23 -0.73 -5.85
C MET A 148 -2.90 -1.61 -7.06
N LYS A 149 -3.13 -1.12 -8.28
CA LYS A 149 -2.84 -1.88 -9.50
C LYS A 149 -1.32 -2.09 -9.65
N ASP A 150 -0.93 -3.30 -10.03
CA ASP A 150 0.44 -3.57 -10.46
C ASP A 150 0.63 -3.17 -11.93
N PRO A 151 1.83 -2.72 -12.34
CA PRO A 151 2.08 -2.34 -13.72
C PRO A 151 1.96 -3.54 -14.67
N ASP A 152 1.29 -3.35 -15.79
CA ASP A 152 1.20 -4.34 -16.86
C ASP A 152 2.56 -4.44 -17.56
N ILE A 153 3.22 -5.60 -17.46
CA ILE A 153 4.54 -5.84 -18.05
C ILE A 153 4.36 -6.24 -19.52
N PRO A 154 4.89 -5.46 -20.49
CA PRO A 154 4.80 -5.81 -21.90
C PRO A 154 5.68 -7.03 -22.24
N GLU A 155 5.44 -7.66 -23.39
CA GLU A 155 6.29 -8.74 -23.86
C GLU A 155 7.73 -8.27 -24.06
N ALA A 156 8.69 -9.05 -23.54
CA ALA A 156 10.11 -8.72 -23.62
C ALA A 156 10.57 -8.65 -25.09
N PRO A 157 11.35 -7.63 -25.48
CA PRO A 157 11.93 -7.55 -26.81
C PRO A 157 12.77 -8.81 -27.13
N THR A 158 12.52 -9.43 -28.29
CA THR A 158 13.24 -10.63 -28.73
C THR A 158 14.19 -10.34 -29.89
N ASP A 159 15.26 -11.13 -30.00
CA ASP A 159 16.15 -11.14 -31.17
C ASP A 159 15.47 -11.80 -32.38
N GLU A 160 16.13 -11.77 -33.56
CA GLU A 160 15.62 -12.41 -34.79
C GLU A 160 15.42 -13.94 -34.65
N LYS A 161 15.90 -14.55 -33.56
CA LYS A 161 15.78 -15.99 -33.26
C LYS A 161 14.75 -16.27 -32.15
N GLY A 162 14.03 -15.26 -31.67
CA GLY A 162 13.00 -15.39 -30.63
C GLY A 162 13.54 -15.49 -29.20
N ASN A 163 14.83 -15.22 -28.96
CA ASN A 163 15.40 -15.17 -27.61
C ASN A 163 15.20 -13.78 -27.01
N PRO A 164 14.83 -13.66 -25.72
CA PRO A 164 14.72 -12.37 -25.07
C PRO A 164 16.08 -11.66 -25.06
N LEU A 165 16.11 -10.40 -25.51
CA LEU A 165 17.31 -9.56 -25.56
C LEU A 165 17.87 -9.29 -24.15
N ASP A 166 17.01 -9.30 -23.14
CA ASP A 166 17.37 -9.15 -21.73
C ASP A 166 16.53 -10.10 -20.88
N SER A 167 17.19 -11.06 -20.23
CA SER A 167 16.53 -12.03 -19.34
C SER A 167 15.97 -11.39 -18.06
N LEU A 168 16.37 -10.14 -17.76
CA LEU A 168 15.89 -9.38 -16.61
C LEU A 168 14.92 -8.27 -17.01
N PHE A 169 14.41 -8.26 -18.24
CA PHE A 169 13.48 -7.23 -18.74
C PHE A 169 12.29 -7.05 -17.80
N ASP A 170 11.57 -8.13 -17.49
CA ASP A 170 10.36 -8.10 -16.66
C ASP A 170 10.63 -7.48 -15.28
N PHE A 171 11.74 -7.89 -14.65
CA PHE A 171 12.13 -7.36 -13.34
C PHE A 171 12.51 -5.88 -13.40
N LYS A 172 13.29 -5.48 -14.42
CA LYS A 172 13.70 -4.08 -14.59
C LYS A 172 12.51 -3.18 -14.89
N TYR A 173 11.61 -3.63 -15.77
CA TYR A 173 10.39 -2.91 -16.11
C TYR A 173 9.48 -2.77 -14.89
N TYR A 174 9.19 -3.88 -14.19
CA TYR A 174 8.38 -3.86 -12.98
C TYR A 174 8.96 -2.92 -11.90
N LYS A 175 10.28 -2.94 -11.71
CA LYS A 175 10.96 -2.06 -10.75
C LYS A 175 10.86 -0.59 -11.14
N GLN A 176 11.02 -0.26 -12.42
CA GLN A 176 10.94 1.11 -12.90
C GLN A 176 9.50 1.65 -12.82
N HIS A 177 8.51 0.84 -13.19
CA HIS A 177 7.11 1.24 -13.29
C HIS A 177 6.29 0.93 -12.02
N PHE A 178 6.94 0.58 -10.90
CA PHE A 178 6.28 0.16 -9.67
C PHE A 178 5.35 1.22 -9.07
N PHE A 179 5.70 2.51 -9.25
CA PHE A 179 4.96 3.64 -8.70
C PHE A 179 4.10 4.39 -9.73
N ASP A 180 4.05 3.94 -10.99
CA ASP A 180 3.32 4.65 -12.07
C ASP A 180 1.83 4.85 -11.77
N GLY A 181 1.22 3.94 -11.04
CA GLY A 181 -0.19 4.03 -10.62
C GLY A 181 -0.42 4.91 -9.39
N VAL A 182 0.63 5.40 -8.73
CA VAL A 182 0.54 6.18 -7.48
C VAL A 182 0.67 7.66 -7.79
N ASP A 183 -0.38 8.41 -7.52
CA ASP A 183 -0.33 9.87 -7.61
C ASP A 183 0.26 10.47 -6.33
N PHE A 184 1.57 10.73 -6.32
CA PHE A 184 2.24 11.34 -5.17
C PHE A 184 1.90 12.82 -4.95
N SER A 185 1.12 13.45 -5.83
CA SER A 185 0.63 14.81 -5.61
C SER A 185 -0.64 14.84 -4.74
N ASP A 186 -1.32 13.70 -4.57
CA ASP A 186 -2.54 13.60 -3.78
C ASP A 186 -2.23 13.26 -2.30
N GLU A 187 -2.25 14.29 -1.44
CA GLU A 187 -2.02 14.13 0.00
C GLU A 187 -3.02 13.18 0.69
N ARG A 188 -4.22 12.98 0.11
CA ARG A 188 -5.26 12.14 0.69
C ARG A 188 -4.82 10.67 0.79
N LEU A 189 -3.93 10.24 -0.10
CA LEU A 189 -3.34 8.90 -0.06
C LEU A 189 -2.52 8.63 1.21
N LEU A 190 -1.99 9.66 1.88
CA LEU A 190 -1.29 9.49 3.17
C LEU A 190 -2.21 9.07 4.30
N ARG A 191 -3.50 9.38 4.19
CA ARG A 191 -4.54 8.91 5.12
C ARG A 191 -5.03 7.51 4.78
N THR A 192 -4.27 6.77 3.96
CA THR A 192 -4.44 5.35 3.69
C THR A 192 -3.13 4.61 3.96
N PRO A 193 -3.15 3.31 4.25
CA PRO A 193 -1.92 2.53 4.42
C PRO A 193 -1.17 2.29 3.10
N LEU A 194 -1.67 2.76 1.95
CA LEU A 194 -1.15 2.42 0.62
C LEU A 194 0.29 2.90 0.40
N ILE A 195 0.57 4.19 0.61
CA ILE A 195 1.91 4.75 0.41
C ILE A 195 2.91 3.99 1.29
N HIS A 196 2.62 3.85 2.58
CA HIS A 196 3.47 3.09 3.50
C HIS A 196 3.77 1.67 3.01
N ASN A 197 2.73 0.95 2.59
CA ASN A 197 2.85 -0.43 2.12
C ASN A 197 3.66 -0.53 0.83
N LYS A 198 3.40 0.34 -0.16
CA LYS A 198 4.13 0.38 -1.42
C LYS A 198 5.61 0.74 -1.23
N LEU A 199 5.91 1.75 -0.42
CA LEU A 199 7.30 2.12 -0.09
C LEU A 199 8.04 0.94 0.56
N ASN A 200 7.39 0.23 1.49
CA ASN A 200 7.99 -0.94 2.12
C ASN A 200 8.11 -2.15 1.18
N GLN A 201 7.13 -2.38 0.33
CA GLN A 201 7.13 -3.45 -0.66
C GLN A 201 8.28 -3.24 -1.65
N TYR A 202 8.44 -2.03 -2.18
CA TYR A 202 9.53 -1.67 -3.09
C TYR A 202 10.89 -1.97 -2.45
N LEU A 203 11.14 -1.47 -1.24
CA LEU A 203 12.39 -1.68 -0.53
C LEU A 203 12.66 -3.16 -0.17
N LYS A 204 11.61 -3.94 0.10
CA LYS A 204 11.75 -5.33 0.55
C LYS A 204 11.89 -6.32 -0.61
N GLN A 205 11.17 -6.09 -1.71
CA GLN A 205 11.04 -7.04 -2.82
C GLN A 205 11.92 -6.67 -4.02
N LEU A 206 12.18 -5.37 -4.26
CA LEU A 206 12.81 -4.88 -5.49
C LEU A 206 14.21 -4.29 -5.28
N VAL A 207 14.65 -4.18 -4.03
CA VAL A 207 15.92 -3.55 -3.66
C VAL A 207 16.78 -4.54 -2.91
N ALA A 208 18.03 -4.72 -3.38
CA ALA A 208 19.00 -5.54 -2.67
C ALA A 208 19.32 -4.91 -1.30
N PRO A 209 19.47 -5.70 -0.22
CA PRO A 209 19.70 -5.20 1.13
C PRO A 209 21.16 -4.75 1.33
N ILE A 210 21.65 -3.90 0.44
CA ILE A 210 23.00 -3.34 0.41
C ILE A 210 22.86 -1.82 0.47
N PRO A 211 23.66 -1.10 1.28
CA PRO A 211 23.51 0.35 1.47
C PRO A 211 23.45 1.15 0.17
N ASP A 212 24.32 0.87 -0.80
CA ASP A 212 24.37 1.62 -2.06
C ASP A 212 23.08 1.44 -2.90
N SER A 213 22.56 0.21 -2.96
CA SER A 213 21.29 -0.09 -3.64
C SER A 213 20.11 0.58 -2.95
N ILE A 214 20.13 0.60 -1.62
CA ILE A 214 19.11 1.26 -0.81
C ILE A 214 19.17 2.78 -0.97
N ASN A 215 20.35 3.39 -0.96
CA ASN A 215 20.51 4.84 -1.15
C ASN A 215 19.91 5.27 -2.50
N THR A 216 20.21 4.52 -3.56
CA THR A 216 19.62 4.77 -4.89
C THR A 216 18.09 4.62 -4.88
N ALA A 217 17.56 3.62 -4.16
CA ALA A 217 16.13 3.44 -4.02
C ALA A 217 15.47 4.57 -3.20
N CYS A 218 16.11 5.01 -2.12
CA CYS A 218 15.67 6.16 -1.33
C CYS A 218 15.60 7.42 -2.18
N ASP A 219 16.64 7.69 -3.00
CA ASP A 219 16.65 8.86 -3.89
C ASP A 219 15.53 8.80 -4.93
N TYR A 220 15.30 7.60 -5.50
CA TYR A 220 14.19 7.38 -6.41
C TYR A 220 12.84 7.70 -5.74
N MET A 221 12.57 7.11 -4.58
CA MET A 221 11.31 7.31 -3.84
C MET A 221 11.15 8.78 -3.39
N LEU A 222 12.22 9.42 -2.93
CA LEU A 222 12.20 10.82 -2.50
C LEU A 222 12.04 11.77 -3.68
N LYS A 223 12.53 11.42 -4.86
CA LYS A 223 12.31 12.21 -6.07
C LYS A 223 10.85 12.17 -6.51
N GLU A 224 10.24 10.99 -6.56
CA GLU A 224 8.82 10.87 -6.97
C GLU A 224 7.89 11.57 -5.97
N THR A 225 8.20 11.49 -4.67
CA THR A 225 7.39 12.08 -3.61
C THR A 225 7.54 13.59 -3.46
N ARG A 226 8.52 14.24 -4.12
CA ARG A 226 8.67 15.71 -4.12
C ARG A 226 7.53 16.46 -4.80
N ALA A 227 6.59 15.75 -5.45
CA ALA A 227 5.38 16.34 -6.00
C ALA A 227 4.51 17.01 -4.93
N ASP A 228 4.50 16.49 -3.69
CA ASP A 228 3.81 17.08 -2.55
C ASP A 228 4.71 17.12 -1.29
N ASN A 229 4.60 18.21 -0.52
CA ASN A 229 5.46 18.44 0.64
C ASN A 229 5.15 17.48 1.80
N GLU A 230 3.89 17.16 2.06
CA GLU A 230 3.51 16.26 3.15
C GLU A 230 3.84 14.81 2.78
N VAL A 231 3.68 14.42 1.50
CA VAL A 231 4.08 13.09 1.00
C VAL A 231 5.60 12.92 1.06
N PHE A 232 6.35 13.93 0.64
CA PHE A 232 7.81 13.96 0.76
C PHE A 232 8.26 13.86 2.22
N LYS A 233 7.69 14.68 3.10
CA LYS A 233 7.96 14.69 4.54
C LYS A 233 7.71 13.34 5.18
N TYR A 234 6.55 12.74 4.91
CA TYR A 234 6.21 11.41 5.40
C TYR A 234 7.24 10.38 4.95
N THR A 235 7.58 10.38 3.66
CA THR A 235 8.52 9.42 3.06
C THR A 235 9.92 9.56 3.67
N LEU A 236 10.43 10.78 3.80
CA LEU A 236 11.76 11.04 4.37
C LEU A 236 11.83 10.65 5.86
N ILE A 237 10.79 10.94 6.64
CA ILE A 237 10.70 10.52 8.05
C ILE A 237 10.65 9.00 8.15
N HIS A 238 9.81 8.34 7.32
CA HIS A 238 9.68 6.89 7.31
C HIS A 238 11.00 6.19 6.99
N LEU A 239 11.68 6.61 5.91
CA LEU A 239 12.98 6.07 5.51
C LEU A 239 14.03 6.26 6.61
N LEU A 240 14.13 7.47 7.18
CA LEU A 240 15.09 7.75 8.24
C LEU A 240 14.85 6.84 9.46
N ASN A 241 13.61 6.75 9.93
CA ASN A 241 13.26 5.93 11.10
C ASN A 241 13.47 4.44 10.84
N LYS A 242 13.17 3.96 9.63
CA LYS A 242 13.37 2.56 9.23
C LYS A 242 14.85 2.17 9.31
N TYR A 243 15.75 3.00 8.79
CA TYR A 243 17.19 2.70 8.80
C TYR A 243 17.89 3.06 10.11
N ALA A 244 17.39 4.07 10.85
CA ALA A 244 17.85 4.39 12.19
C ALA A 244 17.61 3.25 13.20
N ASN A 245 16.53 2.49 13.00
CA ASN A 245 16.12 1.37 13.87
C ASN A 245 16.40 -0.01 13.24
N SER A 246 17.11 -0.06 12.10
CA SER A 246 17.37 -1.32 11.42
C SER A 246 18.33 -2.19 12.23
N LYS A 247 17.99 -3.48 12.35
CA LYS A 247 18.85 -4.50 12.98
C LYS A 247 19.84 -5.14 12.00
N ILE A 248 19.78 -4.77 10.72
CA ILE A 248 20.67 -5.31 9.69
C ILE A 248 21.98 -4.54 9.74
N MET A 249 23.10 -5.28 9.83
CA MET A 249 24.44 -4.70 9.83
C MET A 249 24.71 -3.90 8.55
N GLY A 250 25.30 -2.70 8.69
CA GLY A 250 25.65 -1.82 7.58
C GLY A 250 24.54 -0.83 7.17
N MET A 251 23.34 -0.93 7.74
CA MET A 251 22.23 0.00 7.44
C MET A 251 22.40 1.39 8.10
N ASP A 252 23.33 1.51 9.05
CA ASP A 252 23.82 2.78 9.58
C ASP A 252 24.41 3.68 8.48
N ALA A 253 24.97 3.09 7.41
CA ALA A 253 25.43 3.84 6.25
C ALA A 253 24.27 4.55 5.53
N VAL A 254 23.09 3.93 5.46
CA VAL A 254 21.89 4.52 4.85
C VAL A 254 21.36 5.66 5.71
N TYR A 255 21.35 5.49 7.04
CA TYR A 255 21.00 6.58 7.95
C TYR A 255 21.92 7.79 7.75
N VAL A 256 23.24 7.59 7.72
CA VAL A 256 24.22 8.65 7.46
C VAL A 256 23.96 9.32 6.11
N TYR A 257 23.68 8.52 5.07
CA TYR A 257 23.37 9.03 3.73
C TYR A 257 22.16 9.97 3.72
N LEU A 258 21.06 9.57 4.37
CA LEU A 258 19.83 10.37 4.44
C LEU A 258 20.04 11.68 5.21
N VAL A 259 20.76 11.63 6.34
CA VAL A 259 21.09 12.84 7.11
C VAL A 259 21.93 13.79 6.28
N ASP A 260 23.00 13.30 5.65
CA ASP A 260 23.96 14.14 4.92
C ASP A 260 23.35 14.73 3.63
N ASN A 261 22.47 14.00 2.95
CA ASN A 261 21.96 14.43 1.64
C ASN A 261 20.64 15.19 1.68
N TYR A 262 19.86 15.05 2.75
CA TYR A 262 18.53 15.68 2.84
C TYR A 262 18.45 16.62 4.04
N TYR A 263 18.63 16.11 5.26
CA TYR A 263 18.48 16.91 6.48
C TYR A 263 19.54 18.03 6.58
N ALA A 264 20.81 17.71 6.35
CA ALA A 264 21.91 18.68 6.38
C ALA A 264 21.85 19.71 5.24
N LYS A 265 21.19 19.38 4.12
CA LYS A 265 20.98 20.30 2.99
C LYS A 265 19.76 21.21 3.17
N GLY A 266 18.97 21.02 4.23
CA GLY A 266 17.79 21.83 4.52
C GLY A 266 16.51 21.37 3.79
N ASP A 267 16.48 20.15 3.25
CA ASP A 267 15.27 19.59 2.63
C ASP A 267 14.16 19.24 3.67
N ALA A 268 14.44 19.39 4.96
CA ALA A 268 13.51 19.08 6.05
C ALA A 268 13.13 20.34 6.88
N PRO A 269 12.37 21.29 6.31
CA PRO A 269 12.01 22.55 7.00
C PRO A 269 11.12 22.34 8.23
N TRP A 270 10.50 21.17 8.37
CA TRP A 270 9.69 20.79 9.54
C TRP A 270 10.51 20.37 10.76
N VAL A 271 11.84 20.26 10.62
CA VAL A 271 12.74 19.90 11.73
C VAL A 271 13.51 21.13 12.19
N ASP A 272 13.52 21.38 13.49
CA ASP A 272 14.28 22.50 14.05
C ASP A 272 15.80 22.30 13.91
N SER A 273 16.54 23.42 13.91
CA SER A 273 17.99 23.41 13.70
C SER A 273 18.76 22.63 14.78
N VAL A 274 18.23 22.53 16.00
CA VAL A 274 18.85 21.77 17.10
C VAL A 274 18.71 20.27 16.86
N ALA A 275 17.56 19.83 16.37
CA ALA A 275 17.31 18.45 16.00
C ALA A 275 18.17 18.03 14.79
N VAL A 276 18.27 18.87 13.75
CA VAL A 276 19.17 18.62 12.61
C VAL A 276 20.63 18.51 13.10
N TYR A 277 21.09 19.41 13.96
CA TYR A 277 22.44 19.34 14.53
C TYR A 277 22.71 18.03 15.29
N LYS A 278 21.73 17.54 16.08
CA LYS A 278 21.84 16.24 16.76
C LYS A 278 21.91 15.07 15.76
N MET A 279 21.14 15.12 14.68
CA MET A 279 21.18 14.12 13.62
C MET A 279 22.56 14.08 12.94
N GLU A 280 23.12 15.23 12.62
CA GLU A 280 24.45 15.37 12.03
C GLU A 280 25.56 14.89 12.98
N ALA A 281 25.47 15.24 14.27
CA ALA A 281 26.42 14.78 15.28
C ALA A 281 26.40 13.24 15.39
N ARG A 282 25.21 12.64 15.38
CA ARG A 282 25.04 11.18 15.35
C ARG A 282 25.61 10.58 14.06
N ALA A 283 25.32 11.16 12.91
CA ALA A 283 25.86 10.70 11.63
C ALA A 283 27.41 10.75 11.63
N LYS A 284 27.99 11.83 12.15
CA LYS A 284 29.45 11.99 12.31
C LYS A 284 30.06 10.93 13.22
N ALA A 285 29.39 10.55 14.31
CA ALA A 285 29.85 9.51 15.22
C ALA A 285 29.78 8.10 14.59
N LEU A 286 28.83 7.85 13.68
CA LEU A 286 28.66 6.57 12.98
C LEU A 286 29.62 6.41 11.78
N ARG A 287 30.02 7.50 11.13
CA ARG A 287 30.95 7.47 9.98
C ARG A 287 32.20 6.59 10.17
N PRO A 288 32.93 6.60 11.32
CA PRO A 288 34.11 5.76 11.51
C PRO A 288 33.81 4.28 11.78
N THR A 289 32.57 3.93 12.14
CA THR A 289 32.14 2.54 12.42
C THR A 289 31.45 1.87 11.25
N LEU A 290 31.25 2.60 10.13
CA LEU A 290 30.62 2.05 8.94
C LEU A 290 31.45 0.89 8.36
N VAL A 291 30.74 -0.15 7.92
CA VAL A 291 31.33 -1.34 7.30
C VAL A 291 32.22 -0.95 6.11
N GLY A 292 33.46 -1.44 6.10
CA GLY A 292 34.42 -1.18 5.03
C GLY A 292 35.30 0.07 5.20
N LYS A 293 35.05 0.91 6.23
CA LYS A 293 35.96 2.03 6.55
C LYS A 293 37.05 1.59 7.52
N LYS A 294 38.28 2.09 7.31
CA LYS A 294 39.36 1.91 8.29
C LYS A 294 38.98 2.67 9.56
N THR A 295 38.80 1.94 10.66
CA THR A 295 38.55 2.53 11.97
C THR A 295 39.68 3.48 12.36
N ALA A 296 39.36 4.57 13.05
CA ALA A 296 40.38 5.44 13.62
C ALA A 296 41.31 4.62 14.52
N LYS A 297 42.63 4.84 14.40
CA LYS A 297 43.61 4.20 15.29
C LYS A 297 43.27 4.60 16.73
N ILE A 298 42.97 3.61 17.56
CA ILE A 298 42.93 3.79 19.01
C ILE A 298 44.39 3.76 19.46
N SER A 299 44.95 4.93 19.77
CA SER A 299 46.23 5.01 20.46
C SER A 299 45.96 4.69 21.92
N CYS A 300 46.39 3.52 22.39
CA CYS A 300 46.45 3.18 23.82
C CYS A 300 47.58 3.94 24.51
#